data_AF-A0A7R9WE43-F1
#
_entry.id   AF-A0A7R9WE43-F1
#
_cell.length_a   1.000
_cell.length_b   1.000
_cell.length_c   1.000
_cell.angle_alpha   90.00
_cell.angle_beta   90.00
_cell.angle_gamma   90.00
#
_symmetry.space_group_name_H-M   'P 1'
#
loop_
_entity.id
_entity.type
_entity.pdbx_description
1 polymer ?
#
loop_
_entity_poly.entity_id
_entity_poly.type
_entity_poly.pdbx_seq_one_letter_code
_entity_poly.pdbx_strand_id
1 'polypeptide(L)'
;IARFYDRILGAPILSCEDKSKCVVSVGPCQTLTFAVHPDGLKAEGVSHHDMVQEEHIEGKPNFLSNYGPHVSIYVADLRSSYRRAQDLGVTYVNPRFKRRAYNEEESVDDCMFRCIDIVDPANIDAGPILRLEHEVRSVVQRDGSKY
;
A
#
# COMPACT_ATOMS: atom_id res chain seq x y z
N ILE A 1 -0.26 -1.47 11.94
CA ILE A 1 -1.01 -0.69 10.93
C ILE A 1 -0.62 0.78 10.94
N ALA A 2 -0.96 1.61 11.94
CA ALA A 2 -0.65 3.05 11.90
C ALA A 2 0.84 3.37 11.63
N ARG A 3 1.77 2.67 12.31
CA ARG A 3 3.23 2.78 12.07
C ARG A 3 3.65 2.52 10.61
N PHE A 4 2.94 1.68 9.87
CA PHE A 4 3.22 1.42 8.45
C PHE A 4 2.98 2.67 7.60
N TYR A 5 1.83 3.33 7.78
CA TYR A 5 1.48 4.53 7.03
C TYR A 5 2.36 5.72 7.41
N ASP A 6 2.68 5.88 8.70
CA ASP A 6 3.65 6.86 9.16
C ASP A 6 5.03 6.61 8.52
N ARG A 7 5.54 5.37 8.59
CA ARG A 7 6.85 5.02 8.03
C ARG A 7 6.93 5.20 6.51
N ILE A 8 5.92 4.75 5.76
CA ILE A 8 6.00 4.70 4.29
C ILE A 8 5.53 6.02 3.67
N LEU A 9 4.44 6.60 4.17
CA LEU A 9 3.82 7.78 3.56
C LEU A 9 4.08 9.08 4.34
N GLY A 10 4.70 9.01 5.53
CA GLY A 10 4.77 10.17 6.44
C GLY A 10 3.38 10.58 6.93
N ALA A 11 2.42 9.65 6.96
CA ALA A 11 1.03 9.92 7.28
C ALA A 11 0.84 10.17 8.78
N PRO A 12 0.31 11.34 9.20
CA PRO A 12 0.03 11.61 10.60
C PRO A 12 -0.94 10.60 11.21
N ILE A 13 -0.61 10.11 12.40
CA ILE A 13 -1.51 9.28 13.21
C ILE A 13 -2.43 10.21 13.99
N LEU A 14 -3.72 10.22 13.65
CA LEU A 14 -4.71 11.12 14.27
C LEU A 14 -5.24 10.56 15.59
N SER A 15 -5.44 9.24 15.65
CA SER A 15 -5.79 8.55 16.88
C SER A 15 -5.34 7.09 16.83
N CYS A 16 -5.01 6.54 17.98
CA CYS A 16 -4.74 5.12 18.15
C CYS A 16 -5.32 4.70 19.50
N GLU A 17 -6.41 3.95 19.45
CA GLU A 17 -7.01 3.30 20.62
C GLU A 17 -6.33 1.94 20.79
N ASP A 18 -6.04 1.54 22.04
CA ASP A 18 -5.18 0.37 22.32
C ASP A 18 -5.69 -0.90 21.62
N LYS A 19 -4.96 -1.32 20.59
CA LYS A 19 -5.15 -2.52 19.75
C LYS A 19 -6.50 -2.67 19.03
N SER A 20 -7.48 -1.79 19.27
CA SER A 20 -8.83 -1.92 18.72
C SER A 20 -9.04 -1.08 17.46
N LYS A 21 -8.39 0.09 17.36
CA LYS A 21 -8.66 1.05 16.29
C LYS A 21 -7.51 2.03 16.09
N CYS A 22 -7.25 2.41 14.84
CA CYS A 22 -6.38 3.53 14.52
C CYS A 22 -6.92 4.34 13.33
N VAL A 23 -6.66 5.64 13.36
CA VAL A 23 -7.00 6.58 12.27
C VAL A 23 -5.73 7.28 11.82
N VAL A 24 -5.45 7.23 10.51
CA VAL A 24 -4.32 7.90 9.87
C VAL A 24 -4.81 8.89 8.82
N SER A 25 -4.17 10.05 8.73
CA SER A 25 -4.41 11.04 7.68
C SER A 25 -3.52 10.73 6.49
N VAL A 26 -4.12 10.38 5.35
CA VAL A 26 -3.40 10.08 4.11
C VAL A 26 -3.75 11.11 3.06
N GLY A 27 -2.74 11.72 2.44
CA GLY A 27 -2.97 12.81 1.50
C GLY A 27 -3.61 14.06 2.14
N PRO A 28 -4.09 15.02 1.33
CA PRO A 28 -4.55 16.31 1.83
C PRO A 28 -5.92 16.29 2.52
N CYS A 29 -6.82 15.36 2.15
CA CYS A 29 -8.22 15.37 2.59
C CYS A 29 -8.79 13.97 2.88
N GLN A 30 -7.97 12.94 3.05
CA GLN A 30 -8.43 11.57 3.24
C GLN A 30 -7.92 11.00 4.57
N THR A 31 -8.75 10.18 5.20
CA THR A 31 -8.37 9.40 6.38
C THR A 31 -8.63 7.93 6.13
N LEU A 32 -7.78 7.06 6.66
CA LEU A 32 -8.05 5.64 6.78
C LEU A 32 -8.29 5.29 8.23
N THR A 33 -9.42 4.63 8.49
CA THR A 33 -9.75 4.09 9.80
C THR A 33 -9.68 2.58 9.73
N PHE A 34 -8.88 1.99 10.61
CA PHE A 34 -8.81 0.55 10.80
C PHE A 34 -9.39 0.25 12.17
N ALA A 35 -10.30 -0.72 12.22
CA ALA A 35 -10.90 -1.20 13.45
C ALA A 35 -10.93 -2.72 13.43
N VAL A 36 -10.83 -3.33 14.61
CA VAL A 36 -11.05 -4.77 14.77
C VAL A 36 -12.49 -5.10 14.40
N HIS A 37 -12.68 -6.20 13.67
CA HIS A 37 -14.01 -6.69 13.33
C HIS A 37 -14.84 -6.93 14.61
N PRO A 38 -16.16 -6.72 14.63
CA PRO A 38 -16.99 -6.98 15.80
C PRO A 38 -16.83 -8.40 16.38
N ASP A 39 -16.56 -9.39 15.52
CA ASP A 39 -16.32 -10.79 15.90
C ASP A 39 -14.85 -11.09 16.28
N GLY A 40 -14.01 -10.06 16.39
CA GLY A 40 -12.61 -10.15 16.79
C GLY A 40 -11.61 -10.29 15.63
N LEU A 41 -10.33 -10.43 15.97
CA LEU A 41 -9.20 -10.49 15.01
C LEU A 41 -9.22 -11.71 14.09
N LYS A 42 -9.97 -12.75 14.44
CA LYS A 42 -10.07 -14.02 13.71
C LYS A 42 -11.44 -14.22 13.06
N ALA A 43 -12.15 -13.13 12.78
CA ALA A 43 -13.43 -13.20 12.08
C ALA A 43 -13.26 -13.97 10.76
N GLU A 44 -13.97 -15.09 10.63
CA GLU A 44 -13.91 -15.93 9.42
C GLU A 44 -14.62 -15.24 8.26
N GLY A 45 -14.17 -15.50 7.03
CA GLY A 45 -14.82 -14.99 5.81
C GLY A 45 -14.51 -13.54 5.45
N VAL A 46 -13.73 -12.81 6.25
CA VAL A 46 -13.29 -11.45 5.91
C VAL A 46 -11.92 -11.52 5.21
N SER A 47 -11.91 -11.29 3.90
CA SER A 47 -10.68 -11.11 3.11
C SER A 47 -10.70 -9.79 2.35
N HIS A 48 -9.55 -9.11 2.32
CA HIS A 48 -9.34 -7.88 1.58
C HIS A 48 -8.44 -8.07 0.35
N HIS A 49 -8.16 -9.32 -0.01
CA HIS A 49 -7.41 -9.70 -1.21
C HIS A 49 -8.01 -10.95 -1.87
N ASP A 50 -7.75 -11.09 -3.16
CA ASP A 50 -8.09 -12.26 -3.97
C ASP A 50 -6.92 -12.52 -4.92
N MET A 51 -5.98 -13.36 -4.48
CA MET A 51 -4.69 -13.55 -5.13
C MET A 51 -4.74 -14.73 -6.10
N VAL A 52 -4.47 -14.45 -7.37
CA VAL A 52 -4.52 -15.42 -8.46
C VAL A 52 -3.17 -15.45 -9.16
N GLN A 53 -2.66 -16.65 -9.44
CA GLN A 53 -1.46 -16.80 -10.27
C GLN A 53 -1.83 -16.52 -11.73
N GLU A 54 -1.18 -15.51 -12.32
CA GLU A 54 -1.26 -15.22 -13.75
C GLU A 54 -0.02 -15.74 -14.50
N GLU A 55 -0.05 -15.65 -15.82
CA GLU A 55 1.09 -15.97 -16.68
C GLU A 55 2.29 -15.08 -16.34
N HIS A 56 3.43 -15.71 -16.11
CA HIS A 56 4.66 -15.02 -15.79
C HIS A 56 5.24 -14.35 -17.04
N ILE A 57 5.57 -13.07 -16.91
CA ILE A 57 6.24 -12.32 -17.97
C ILE A 57 7.74 -12.51 -17.82
N GLU A 58 8.36 -13.15 -18.82
CA GLU A 58 9.80 -13.40 -18.83
C GLU A 58 10.61 -12.12 -18.58
N GLY A 59 11.60 -12.21 -17.69
CA GLY A 59 12.49 -11.09 -17.34
C GLY A 59 11.89 -10.06 -16.37
N LYS A 60 10.66 -10.24 -15.89
CA LYS A 60 10.06 -9.42 -14.82
C LYS A 60 9.88 -10.24 -13.54
N PRO A 61 9.82 -9.62 -12.34
CA PRO A 61 9.52 -10.36 -11.11
C PRO A 61 8.12 -10.99 -11.18
N ASN A 62 7.97 -12.19 -10.60
CA ASN A 62 6.68 -12.89 -10.54
C ASN A 62 5.84 -12.34 -9.39
N PHE A 63 4.69 -11.76 -9.71
CA PHE A 63 3.70 -11.31 -8.73
C PHE A 63 2.37 -12.02 -8.97
N LEU A 64 1.62 -12.31 -7.90
CA LEU A 64 0.23 -12.71 -8.00
C LEU A 64 -0.63 -11.51 -8.39
N SER A 65 -1.69 -11.73 -9.15
CA SER A 65 -2.70 -10.71 -9.41
C SER A 65 -3.70 -10.65 -8.28
N ASN A 66 -4.01 -9.43 -7.83
CA ASN A 66 -5.07 -9.20 -6.85
C ASN A 66 -6.34 -8.72 -7.56
N TYR A 67 -7.43 -9.46 -7.38
CA TYR A 67 -8.79 -9.12 -7.83
C TYR A 67 -9.65 -8.54 -6.71
N GLY A 68 -9.13 -8.52 -5.48
CA GLY A 68 -9.78 -7.93 -4.32
C GLY A 68 -9.87 -6.40 -4.38
N PRO A 69 -10.45 -5.78 -3.33
CA PRO A 69 -10.51 -4.33 -3.23
C PRO A 69 -9.11 -3.71 -3.17
N HIS A 70 -9.01 -2.47 -3.65
CA HIS A 70 -7.82 -1.64 -3.49
C HIS A 70 -8.23 -0.20 -3.15
N VAL A 71 -7.33 0.53 -2.49
CA VAL A 71 -7.52 1.92 -2.11
C VAL A 71 -6.50 2.79 -2.81
N SER A 72 -6.94 3.80 -3.56
CA SER A 72 -6.04 4.83 -4.08
C SER A 72 -5.74 5.87 -3.01
N ILE A 73 -4.45 6.17 -2.82
CA ILE A 73 -3.94 7.19 -1.89
C ILE A 73 -3.11 8.18 -2.69
N TYR A 74 -3.29 9.47 -2.45
CA TYR A 74 -2.52 10.53 -3.11
C TYR A 74 -1.47 11.11 -2.16
N VAL A 75 -0.22 11.21 -2.63
CA VAL A 75 0.92 11.75 -1.87
C VAL A 75 1.62 12.87 -2.63
N ALA A 76 2.19 13.82 -1.88
CA ALA A 76 3.00 14.91 -2.44
C ALA A 76 4.40 14.45 -2.83
N ASP A 77 4.98 13.52 -2.07
CA ASP A 77 6.33 13.00 -2.29
C ASP A 77 6.28 11.50 -2.60
N LEU A 78 5.97 11.19 -3.87
CA LEU A 78 5.88 9.81 -4.36
C LEU A 78 7.24 9.10 -4.27
N ARG A 79 8.33 9.77 -4.67
CA ARG A 79 9.66 9.17 -4.75
C ARG A 79 10.17 8.71 -3.40
N SER A 80 10.09 9.57 -2.38
CA SER A 80 10.50 9.15 -1.03
C SER A 80 9.57 8.09 -0.46
N SER A 81 8.27 8.13 -0.78
CA SER A 81 7.32 7.10 -0.36
C SER A 81 7.63 5.73 -0.98
N TYR A 82 7.98 5.71 -2.26
CA TYR A 82 8.43 4.51 -2.96
C TYR A 82 9.68 3.92 -2.31
N ARG A 83 10.72 4.73 -2.08
CA ARG A 83 11.97 4.26 -1.45
C ARG A 83 11.72 3.65 -0.08
N ARG A 84 10.92 4.31 0.76
CA ARG A 84 10.56 3.77 2.08
C ARG A 84 9.77 2.46 1.99
N ALA A 85 8.91 2.30 0.99
CA ALA A 85 8.21 1.04 0.73
C ALA A 85 9.17 -0.06 0.24
N GLN A 86 10.10 0.29 -0.66
CA GLN A 86 11.08 -0.63 -1.22
C GLN A 86 12.08 -1.11 -0.16
N ASP A 87 12.58 -0.20 0.67
CA ASP A 87 13.47 -0.51 1.81
C ASP A 87 12.80 -1.47 2.81
N LEU A 88 11.48 -1.40 2.93
CA LEU A 88 10.68 -2.30 3.77
C LEU A 88 10.31 -3.61 3.06
N GLY A 89 10.58 -3.74 1.76
CA GLY A 89 10.25 -4.92 0.96
C GLY A 89 8.75 -5.11 0.68
N VAL A 90 7.94 -4.04 0.73
CA VAL A 90 6.47 -4.11 0.59
C VAL A 90 5.95 -3.55 -0.74
N THR A 91 6.84 -3.20 -1.67
CA THR A 91 6.44 -2.82 -3.03
C THR A 91 5.85 -4.02 -3.75
N TYR A 92 4.75 -3.78 -4.45
CA TYR A 92 3.96 -4.78 -5.14
C TYR A 92 3.60 -4.28 -6.54
N VAL A 93 3.58 -5.18 -7.51
CA VAL A 93 3.03 -4.93 -8.84
C VAL A 93 1.87 -5.88 -9.04
N ASN A 94 0.70 -5.35 -9.35
CA ASN A 94 -0.46 -6.16 -9.69
C ASN A 94 -0.51 -6.36 -11.22
N PRO A 95 -0.23 -7.56 -11.75
CA PRO A 95 -0.21 -7.82 -13.19
C PRO A 95 -1.54 -7.51 -13.89
N ARG A 96 -2.67 -7.53 -13.17
CA ARG A 96 -3.99 -7.19 -13.72
C ARG A 96 -4.04 -5.80 -14.38
N PHE A 97 -3.22 -4.85 -13.92
CA PHE A 97 -3.21 -3.49 -14.45
C PHE A 97 -2.17 -3.31 -15.55
N LYS A 98 -2.45 -2.39 -16.49
CA LYS A 98 -1.52 -2.03 -17.57
C LYS A 98 -0.29 -1.27 -17.06
N ARG A 99 -0.48 -0.39 -16.07
CA ARG A 99 0.60 0.34 -15.40
C ARG A 99 1.22 -0.57 -14.34
N ARG A 100 2.48 -0.93 -14.56
CA ARG A 100 3.20 -1.97 -13.82
C ARG A 100 4.58 -1.42 -13.46
N ALA A 101 4.61 -0.47 -12.53
CA ALA A 101 5.85 0.14 -12.08
C ALA A 101 6.65 -0.84 -11.20
N TYR A 102 7.66 -1.48 -11.79
CA TYR A 102 8.55 -2.45 -11.13
C TYR A 102 9.71 -1.79 -10.37
N ASN A 103 10.04 -0.54 -10.70
CA ASN A 103 11.13 0.22 -10.07
C ASN A 103 10.73 1.68 -9.81
N GLU A 104 11.61 2.44 -9.14
CA GLU A 104 11.37 3.84 -8.80
C GLU A 104 11.14 4.73 -10.02
N GLU A 105 11.94 4.57 -11.07
CA GLU A 105 11.85 5.40 -12.27
C GLU A 105 10.52 5.17 -13.00
N GLU A 106 10.14 3.90 -13.19
CA GLU A 106 8.83 3.52 -13.71
C GLU A 106 7.69 4.05 -12.82
N SER A 107 7.87 4.07 -11.49
CA SER A 107 6.86 4.59 -10.57
C SER A 107 6.67 6.10 -10.71
N VAL A 108 7.76 6.84 -10.93
CA VAL A 108 7.71 8.28 -11.19
C VAL A 108 7.08 8.56 -12.55
N ASP A 109 7.42 7.77 -13.58
CA ASP A 109 6.83 7.92 -14.92
C ASP A 109 5.32 7.61 -14.93
N ASP A 110 4.91 6.51 -14.31
CA ASP A 110 3.50 6.13 -14.18
C ASP A 110 2.73 6.94 -13.12
N CYS A 111 3.44 7.81 -12.38
CA CYS A 111 2.96 8.60 -11.25
C CYS A 111 2.30 7.76 -10.15
N MET A 112 2.75 6.51 -9.96
CA MET A 112 2.19 5.59 -8.96
C MET A 112 3.10 4.42 -8.62
N PHE A 113 2.84 3.78 -7.48
CA PHE A 113 3.30 2.43 -7.15
C PHE A 113 2.25 1.72 -6.31
N ARG A 114 2.43 0.42 -6.01
CA ARG A 114 1.51 -0.31 -5.14
C ARG A 114 2.21 -0.97 -3.96
N CYS A 115 1.45 -1.13 -2.89
CA CYS A 115 1.75 -2.01 -1.75
C CYS A 115 0.55 -2.93 -1.52
N ILE A 116 0.75 -4.07 -0.88
CA ILE A 116 -0.36 -4.98 -0.54
C ILE A 116 -0.27 -5.53 0.88
N ASP A 117 0.94 -5.83 1.34
CA ASP A 117 1.18 -6.29 2.70
C ASP A 117 1.37 -5.09 3.64
N ILE A 118 0.45 -4.92 4.59
CA ILE A 118 0.61 -3.99 5.71
C ILE A 118 1.30 -4.73 6.85
N VAL A 119 2.58 -4.46 7.06
CA VAL A 119 3.42 -5.08 8.09
C VAL A 119 3.61 -4.15 9.30
N ASP A 120 4.18 -4.65 10.38
CA ASP A 120 4.77 -3.80 11.42
C ASP A 120 6.23 -3.45 11.04
N PRO A 121 6.58 -2.17 10.77
CA PRO A 121 7.95 -1.81 10.44
C PRO A 121 8.98 -2.14 11.54
N ALA A 122 8.57 -2.34 12.80
CA ALA A 122 9.47 -2.75 13.88
C ALA A 122 9.59 -4.28 14.03
N ASN A 123 8.78 -5.05 13.31
CA ASN A 123 8.76 -6.51 13.38
C ASN A 123 8.26 -7.09 12.05
N ILE A 124 9.05 -6.91 10.99
CA ILE A 124 8.69 -7.33 9.63
C ILE A 124 8.58 -8.85 9.54
N ASP A 125 9.38 -9.58 10.31
CA ASP A 125 9.42 -11.05 10.33
C ASP A 125 8.11 -11.68 10.83
N ALA A 126 7.27 -10.93 11.55
CA ALA A 126 5.92 -11.36 11.92
C ALA A 126 4.97 -11.48 10.72
N GLY A 127 5.36 -10.95 9.56
CA GLY A 127 4.58 -10.98 8.33
C GLY A 127 3.46 -9.92 8.29
N PRO A 128 2.57 -10.01 7.29
CA PRO A 128 1.50 -9.04 7.10
C PRO A 128 0.46 -9.11 8.22
N ILE A 129 0.17 -7.95 8.82
CA ILE A 129 -0.96 -7.76 9.73
C ILE A 129 -2.28 -7.79 8.94
N LEU A 130 -2.27 -7.17 7.76
CA LEU A 130 -3.41 -7.07 6.85
C LEU A 130 -2.89 -7.07 5.42
N ARG A 131 -3.59 -7.77 4.52
CA ARG A 131 -3.37 -7.69 3.08
C ARG A 131 -4.49 -6.89 2.43
N LEU A 132 -4.18 -5.66 2.01
CA LEU A 132 -5.09 -4.76 1.31
C LEU A 132 -4.26 -3.95 0.33
N GLU A 133 -4.62 -4.02 -0.95
CA GLU A 133 -3.87 -3.30 -1.98
C GLU A 133 -4.05 -1.79 -1.86
N HIS A 134 -2.93 -1.07 -1.87
CA HIS A 134 -2.87 0.38 -1.90
C HIS A 134 -2.22 0.83 -3.20
N GLU A 135 -2.94 1.62 -3.97
CA GLU A 135 -2.40 2.35 -5.13
C GLU A 135 -1.93 3.73 -4.65
N VAL A 136 -0.64 3.90 -4.44
CA VAL A 136 -0.06 5.18 -4.01
C VAL A 136 0.24 5.99 -5.26
N ARG A 137 -0.38 7.17 -5.39
CA ARG A 137 -0.34 8.03 -6.57
C ARG A 137 0.27 9.38 -6.23
N SER A 138 0.98 9.97 -7.16
CA SER A 138 1.45 11.35 -7.02
C SER A 138 0.32 12.34 -7.28
N VAL A 139 0.34 13.49 -6.59
CA VAL A 139 -0.50 14.66 -6.93
C VAL A 139 0.13 15.53 -8.02
N VAL A 140 1.39 15.28 -8.36
CA VAL A 140 2.15 15.98 -9.41
C VAL A 140 2.84 15.00 -10.37
N GLN A 141 2.97 15.40 -11.62
CA GLN A 141 3.76 14.70 -12.62
C GLN A 141 5.27 14.94 -12.40
N ARG A 142 6.12 14.25 -13.17
CA ARG A 142 7.59 14.42 -13.14
C ARG A 142 8.03 15.86 -13.37
N ASP A 143 7.31 16.61 -14.19
CA ASP A 143 7.59 18.02 -14.50
C ASP A 143 7.03 19.01 -13.46
N GLY A 144 6.38 18.50 -12.40
CA GLY A 144 5.74 19.30 -11.35
C GLY A 144 4.34 19.82 -11.72
N SER A 145 3.83 19.53 -12.92
CA SER A 145 2.44 19.83 -13.28
C SER A 145 1.47 18.96 -12.47
N LYS A 146 0.21 19.39 -12.36
CA LYS A 146 -0.80 18.60 -11.65
C LYS A 146 -1.07 17.29 -12.39
N TYR A 147 -1.16 16.21 -11.63
CA TYR A 147 -1.61 14.91 -12.12
C TYR A 147 -3.14 14.86 -12.23
#